data_AF-A0A821PN35-F1
#
_entry.id   AF-A0A821PN35-F1
#
_cell.length_a   1.000
_cell.length_b   1.000
_cell.length_c   1.000
_cell.angle_alpha   90.00
_cell.angle_beta   90.00
_cell.angle_gamma   90.00
#
_symmetry.space_group_name_H-M   'P 1'
#
loop_
_entity.id
_entity.type
_entity.pdbx_description
1 polymer ?
#
loop_
_entity_poly.entity_id
_entity_poly.type
_entity_poly.pdbx_seq_one_letter_code
_entity_poly.pdbx_strand_id
1 'polypeptide(L)'
;NDDERQRAYILSYKITDHILTHNWYLVGENHTHTTWGIWNPIQINDDSFYQETRGLNSLQILAFLVQTYAYSGDERFLAGANLLVDSYQYDVNLINEKTIAVCDNSFSDDELTYLSYFTLVHGFHTVALSTVLTPDQKQRVQTLIDRLSEYIKIGLNLSHKYKQMEKS
;
A
#
# COMPACT_ATOMS: atom_id res chain seq x y z
N ASN A 1 23.17 6.83 -10.56
CA ASN A 1 23.09 7.55 -11.86
C ASN A 1 21.76 7.17 -12.55
N ASP A 2 21.48 7.63 -13.78
CA ASP A 2 20.21 7.31 -14.45
C ASP A 2 20.04 5.82 -14.83
N ASP A 3 21.13 5.11 -15.14
CA ASP A 3 21.09 3.66 -15.42
C ASP A 3 20.66 2.86 -14.19
N GLU A 4 21.17 3.21 -13.01
CA GLU A 4 20.79 2.57 -11.75
C GLU A 4 19.31 2.81 -11.43
N ARG A 5 18.80 4.03 -11.66
CA ARG A 5 17.38 4.35 -11.51
C ARG A 5 16.53 3.50 -12.44
N GLN A 6 16.94 3.38 -13.70
CA GLN A 6 16.22 2.57 -14.69
C GLN A 6 16.18 1.09 -14.28
N ARG A 7 17.31 0.54 -13.79
CA ARG A 7 17.34 -0.84 -13.27
C ARG A 7 16.44 -1.02 -12.06
N ALA A 8 16.42 -0.05 -11.15
CA ALA A 8 15.52 -0.08 -10.00
C ALA A 8 14.05 -0.08 -10.42
N TYR A 9 13.65 0.78 -11.38
CA TYR A 9 12.28 0.79 -11.90
C TYR A 9 11.90 -0.52 -12.57
N ILE A 10 12.79 -1.11 -13.38
CA ILE A 10 12.53 -2.42 -14.01
C ILE A 10 12.36 -3.51 -12.95
N LEU A 11 13.15 -3.48 -11.87
CA LEU A 11 13.02 -4.44 -10.78
C LEU A 11 11.70 -4.26 -10.03
N SER A 12 11.34 -3.03 -9.66
CA SER A 12 10.05 -2.71 -9.03
C SER A 12 8.89 -3.18 -9.91
N TYR A 13 8.95 -2.94 -11.23
CA TYR A 13 7.92 -3.38 -12.18
C TYR A 13 7.72 -4.89 -12.10
N LYS A 14 8.82 -5.65 -12.23
CA LYS A 14 8.78 -7.11 -12.23
C LYS A 14 8.24 -7.68 -10.93
N ILE A 15 8.64 -7.11 -9.79
CA ILE A 15 8.16 -7.56 -8.48
C ILE A 15 6.66 -7.27 -8.34
N THR A 16 6.22 -6.05 -8.65
CA THR A 16 4.81 -5.67 -8.52
C THR A 16 3.92 -6.41 -9.52
N ASP A 17 4.35 -6.59 -10.77
CA ASP A 17 3.65 -7.41 -11.78
C ASP A 17 3.56 -8.87 -11.35
N HIS A 18 4.63 -9.44 -10.78
CA HIS A 18 4.62 -10.79 -10.23
C HIS A 18 3.58 -10.93 -9.11
N ILE A 19 3.55 -10.01 -8.15
CA ILE A 19 2.56 -10.03 -7.07
C ILE A 19 1.13 -9.93 -7.62
N LEU A 20 0.90 -8.98 -8.54
CA LEU A 20 -0.41 -8.76 -9.16
C LEU A 20 -0.90 -9.99 -9.93
N THR A 21 -0.01 -10.66 -10.66
CA THR A 21 -0.34 -11.85 -11.48
C THR A 21 -0.46 -13.14 -10.67
N HIS A 22 0.01 -13.14 -9.41
CA HIS A 22 -0.06 -14.29 -8.50
C HIS A 22 -1.03 -14.04 -7.34
N ASN A 23 -2.20 -13.47 -7.63
CA ASN A 23 -3.27 -13.25 -6.65
C ASN A 23 -2.80 -12.53 -5.38
N TRP A 24 -1.93 -11.53 -5.53
CA TRP A 24 -1.38 -10.71 -4.45
C TRP A 24 -0.43 -11.46 -3.51
N TYR A 25 0.29 -12.45 -4.03
CA TYR A 25 1.34 -13.16 -3.30
C TYR A 25 2.70 -12.97 -3.98
N LEU A 26 3.76 -12.84 -3.18
CA LEU A 26 5.12 -13.04 -3.66
C LEU A 26 5.42 -14.54 -3.65
N VAL A 27 5.29 -15.16 -4.81
CA VAL A 27 5.53 -16.60 -5.00
C VAL A 27 6.99 -16.86 -5.35
N GLY A 28 7.62 -17.80 -4.64
CA GLY A 28 9.00 -18.22 -4.90
C GLY A 28 9.12 -19.31 -5.97
N GLU A 29 10.35 -19.76 -6.24
CA GLU A 29 10.64 -20.79 -7.25
C GLU A 29 9.97 -22.14 -6.96
N ASN A 30 9.69 -22.43 -5.69
CA ASN A 30 8.99 -23.65 -5.26
C ASN A 30 7.46 -23.58 -5.43
N HIS A 31 6.95 -22.54 -6.10
CA HIS A 31 5.53 -22.27 -6.30
C HIS A 31 4.71 -22.07 -5.02
N THR A 32 5.37 -21.84 -3.87
CA THR A 32 4.69 -21.41 -2.64
C THR A 32 4.91 -19.92 -2.42
N HIS A 33 3.93 -19.25 -1.81
CA HIS A 33 4.16 -17.88 -1.35
C HIS A 33 5.25 -17.86 -0.29
N THR A 34 5.98 -16.76 -0.22
CA THR A 34 6.94 -16.52 0.87
C THR A 34 6.22 -16.34 2.20
N THR A 35 6.94 -16.45 3.32
CA THR A 35 6.36 -16.29 4.67
C THR A 35 5.67 -14.94 4.87
N TRP A 36 6.24 -13.86 4.32
CA TRP A 36 5.78 -12.49 4.57
C TRP A 36 5.26 -11.75 3.34
N GLY A 37 5.49 -12.26 2.13
CA GLY A 37 5.01 -11.63 0.90
C GLY A 37 3.56 -11.99 0.59
N ILE A 38 2.65 -11.51 1.43
CA ILE A 38 1.22 -11.82 1.42
C ILE A 38 0.42 -10.52 1.44
N TRP A 39 -0.35 -10.28 0.38
CA TRP A 39 -1.24 -9.13 0.25
C TRP A 39 -2.62 -9.53 -0.28
N ASN A 40 -2.93 -10.83 -0.27
CA ASN A 40 -4.22 -11.34 -0.73
C ASN A 40 -5.35 -10.91 0.19
N PRO A 41 -6.45 -10.35 -0.34
CA PRO A 41 -7.50 -9.78 0.49
C PRO A 41 -8.24 -10.81 1.33
N ILE A 42 -8.41 -12.04 0.86
CA ILE A 42 -9.05 -13.11 1.64
C ILE A 42 -8.18 -13.41 2.86
N GLN A 43 -6.88 -13.56 2.66
CA GLN A 43 -5.95 -13.87 3.75
C GLN A 43 -5.75 -12.69 4.71
N ILE A 44 -5.65 -11.47 4.19
CA ILE A 44 -5.38 -10.28 5.01
C ILE A 44 -6.62 -9.81 5.78
N ASN A 45 -7.83 -9.94 5.20
CA ASN A 45 -9.05 -9.46 5.84
C ASN A 45 -9.74 -10.55 6.68
N ASP A 46 -9.73 -11.81 6.24
CA ASP A 46 -10.56 -12.86 6.86
C ASP A 46 -9.78 -13.75 7.85
N ASP A 47 -8.45 -13.82 7.75
CA ASP A 47 -7.63 -14.59 8.69
C ASP A 47 -7.14 -13.70 9.85
N SER A 48 -7.54 -14.09 11.07
CA SER A 48 -7.15 -13.43 12.32
C SER A 48 -5.64 -13.36 12.55
N PHE A 49 -4.86 -14.28 11.95
CA PHE A 49 -3.41 -14.29 12.09
C PHE A 49 -2.78 -13.00 11.54
N TYR A 50 -3.33 -12.44 10.46
CA TYR A 50 -2.78 -11.24 9.82
C TYR A 50 -3.39 -9.95 10.34
N GLN A 51 -4.29 -10.00 11.33
CA GLN A 51 -5.03 -8.84 11.81
C GLN A 51 -4.10 -7.69 12.24
N GLU A 52 -2.98 -8.00 12.88
CA GLU A 52 -2.02 -6.99 13.37
C GLU A 52 -1.27 -6.31 12.21
N THR A 53 -0.94 -7.08 11.17
CA THR A 53 -0.24 -6.60 9.96
C THR A 53 -1.18 -6.14 8.85
N ARG A 54 -2.51 -6.22 9.03
CA ARG A 54 -3.50 -5.97 7.98
C ARG A 54 -3.33 -4.58 7.38
N GLY A 55 -3.25 -3.59 8.24
CA GLY A 55 -3.08 -2.19 7.87
C GLY A 55 -1.78 -1.94 7.11
N LEU A 56 -0.66 -2.40 7.67
CA LEU A 56 0.66 -2.35 7.04
C LEU A 56 0.68 -3.03 5.67
N ASN A 57 0.19 -4.26 5.56
CA ASN A 57 0.17 -4.99 4.29
C ASN A 57 -0.70 -4.28 3.25
N SER A 58 -1.87 -3.78 3.63
CA SER A 58 -2.71 -2.96 2.75
C SER A 58 -1.98 -1.70 2.26
N LEU A 59 -1.32 -0.97 3.16
CA LEU A 59 -0.53 0.21 2.79
C LEU A 59 0.60 -0.14 1.82
N GLN A 60 1.32 -1.23 2.10
CA GLN A 60 2.49 -1.65 1.35
C GLN A 60 2.14 -2.01 -0.10
N ILE A 61 1.10 -2.82 -0.33
CA ILE A 61 0.72 -3.19 -1.71
C ILE A 61 0.17 -1.99 -2.48
N LEU A 62 -0.57 -1.10 -1.83
CA LEU A 62 -1.04 0.14 -2.45
C LEU A 62 0.14 1.03 -2.86
N ALA A 63 1.17 1.14 -2.00
CA ALA A 63 2.40 1.85 -2.31
C ALA A 63 3.12 1.26 -3.54
N PHE A 64 3.26 -0.06 -3.62
CA PHE A 64 3.88 -0.73 -4.77
C PHE A 64 3.12 -0.48 -6.07
N LEU A 65 1.79 -0.60 -6.04
CA LEU A 65 0.94 -0.40 -7.22
C LEU A 65 0.98 1.04 -7.72
N VAL A 66 0.81 2.01 -6.82
CA VAL A 66 0.82 3.43 -7.16
C VAL A 66 2.20 3.86 -7.67
N GLN A 67 3.27 3.46 -6.98
CA GLN A 67 4.62 3.81 -7.40
C GLN A 67 4.97 3.19 -8.75
N THR A 68 4.54 1.95 -8.99
CA THR A 68 4.74 1.26 -10.26
C THR A 68 3.96 1.89 -11.40
N TYR A 69 2.70 2.24 -11.17
CA TYR A 69 1.90 3.01 -12.12
C TYR A 69 2.56 4.36 -12.44
N ALA A 70 3.07 5.07 -11.43
CA ALA A 70 3.59 6.43 -11.59
C ALA A 70 4.71 6.56 -12.63
N TYR A 71 5.58 5.54 -12.77
CA TYR A 71 6.63 5.56 -13.79
C TYR A 71 6.28 4.75 -15.05
N SER A 72 5.50 3.66 -14.94
CA SER A 72 5.23 2.78 -16.08
C SER A 72 4.04 3.23 -16.92
N GLY A 73 3.06 3.93 -16.31
CA GLY A 73 1.78 4.25 -16.93
C GLY A 73 0.90 3.03 -17.24
N ASP A 74 1.25 1.84 -16.74
CA ASP A 74 0.50 0.61 -16.99
C ASP A 74 -0.77 0.58 -16.13
N GLU A 75 -1.91 0.71 -16.79
CA GLU A 75 -3.25 0.82 -16.19
C GLU A 75 -3.62 -0.36 -15.27
N ARG A 76 -2.99 -1.54 -15.45
CA ARG A 76 -3.27 -2.71 -14.62
C ARG A 76 -2.98 -2.46 -13.14
N PHE A 77 -1.95 -1.66 -12.84
CA PHE A 77 -1.59 -1.36 -11.44
C PHE A 77 -2.59 -0.40 -10.77
N LEU A 78 -3.04 0.63 -11.48
CA LEU A 78 -4.08 1.52 -10.96
C LEU A 78 -5.42 0.78 -10.84
N ALA A 79 -5.76 -0.07 -11.81
CA ALA A 79 -6.93 -0.93 -11.71
C ALA A 79 -6.85 -1.89 -10.50
N GLY A 80 -5.67 -2.47 -10.26
CA GLY A 80 -5.41 -3.31 -9.09
C GLY A 80 -5.57 -2.56 -7.76
N ALA A 81 -5.03 -1.34 -7.66
CA ALA A 81 -5.17 -0.52 -6.47
C ALA A 81 -6.64 -0.17 -6.19
N ASN A 82 -7.38 0.23 -7.23
CA ASN A 82 -8.81 0.50 -7.10
C ASN A 82 -9.60 -0.76 -6.74
N LEU A 83 -9.29 -1.92 -7.30
CA LEU A 83 -9.93 -3.19 -6.92
C LEU A 83 -9.77 -3.49 -5.43
N LEU A 84 -8.54 -3.38 -4.90
CA LEU A 84 -8.25 -3.61 -3.48
C LEU A 84 -8.99 -2.62 -2.57
N VAL A 85 -9.09 -1.37 -2.99
CA VAL A 85 -9.80 -0.34 -2.23
C VAL A 85 -11.32 -0.53 -2.31
N ASP A 86 -11.87 -0.70 -3.51
CA ASP A 86 -13.32 -0.75 -3.77
C ASP A 86 -13.97 -2.04 -3.32
N SER A 87 -13.35 -3.18 -3.62
CA SER A 87 -13.96 -4.49 -3.39
C SER A 87 -13.50 -5.12 -2.08
N TYR A 88 -12.33 -4.72 -1.58
CA TYR A 88 -11.70 -5.35 -0.41
C TYR A 88 -11.36 -4.37 0.71
N GLN A 89 -11.77 -3.11 0.60
CA GLN A 89 -11.74 -2.11 1.68
C GLN A 89 -10.33 -1.83 2.21
N TYR A 90 -9.32 -1.85 1.32
CA TYR A 90 -7.95 -1.57 1.73
C TYR A 90 -7.74 -0.12 2.21
N ASP A 91 -8.65 0.80 1.88
CA ASP A 91 -8.72 2.14 2.47
C ASP A 91 -9.15 2.10 3.94
N VAL A 92 -10.19 1.33 4.27
CA VAL A 92 -10.66 1.11 5.65
C VAL A 92 -9.58 0.50 6.53
N ASN A 93 -8.80 -0.44 5.98
CA ASN A 93 -7.68 -1.07 6.69
C ASN A 93 -6.64 -0.04 7.19
N LEU A 94 -6.54 1.13 6.55
CA LEU A 94 -5.62 2.19 6.97
C LEU A 94 -6.09 2.99 8.18
N ILE A 95 -7.36 2.87 8.61
CA ILE A 95 -7.83 3.50 9.87
C ILE A 95 -7.00 3.01 11.05
N ASN A 96 -6.70 1.71 11.08
CA ASN A 96 -5.91 1.06 12.11
C ASN A 96 -4.63 0.50 11.50
N GLU A 97 -3.92 1.33 10.73
CA GLU A 97 -2.72 0.92 9.99
C GLU A 97 -1.71 0.24 10.91
N LYS A 98 -1.37 0.91 12.01
CA LYS A 98 -0.62 0.34 13.12
C LYS A 98 -1.59 -0.20 14.17
N THR A 99 -1.82 -1.50 14.16
CA THR A 99 -2.53 -2.18 15.25
C THR A 99 -1.56 -2.39 16.40
N ILE A 100 -1.79 -1.73 17.55
CA ILE A 100 -0.94 -1.85 18.73
C ILE A 100 -1.65 -2.73 19.76
N ALA A 101 -1.21 -3.99 19.90
CA ALA A 101 -1.43 -4.71 21.13
C ALA A 101 -0.50 -4.13 22.22
N VAL A 102 -0.99 -4.01 23.46
CA VAL A 102 -0.26 -3.36 24.59
C VAL A 102 1.14 -3.98 24.82
N CYS A 103 1.37 -5.21 24.36
CA CYS A 103 2.59 -5.97 24.53
C CYS A 103 3.46 -6.11 23.27
N ASP A 104 3.01 -5.62 22.12
CA ASP A 104 3.73 -5.83 20.86
C ASP A 104 4.36 -4.51 20.34
N ASN A 105 5.65 -4.59 20.05
CA ASN A 105 6.48 -3.49 19.55
C ASN A 105 7.39 -4.05 18.45
N SER A 106 6.86 -4.15 17.25
CA SER A 106 7.62 -4.55 16.06
C SER A 106 8.31 -3.35 15.41
N PHE A 107 9.61 -3.17 15.70
CA PHE A 107 10.41 -2.08 15.12
C PHE A 107 10.57 -2.19 13.60
N SER A 108 10.62 -3.42 13.06
CA SER A 108 10.73 -3.64 11.62
C SER A 108 9.45 -3.23 10.90
N ASP A 109 8.29 -3.49 11.50
CA ASP A 109 7.01 -3.11 10.91
C ASP A 109 6.85 -1.58 10.92
N ASP A 110 7.32 -0.91 11.97
CA ASP A 110 7.36 0.55 12.02
C ASP A 110 8.22 1.14 10.89
N GLU A 111 9.44 0.63 10.69
CA GLU A 111 10.29 1.06 9.59
C GLU A 111 9.60 0.82 8.23
N LEU A 112 9.00 -0.35 8.06
CA LEU A 112 8.33 -0.73 6.82
C LEU A 112 7.08 0.12 6.53
N THR A 113 6.31 0.48 7.56
CA THR A 113 5.21 1.43 7.49
C THR A 113 5.70 2.78 6.97
N TYR A 114 6.77 3.33 7.57
CA TYR A 114 7.30 4.63 7.14
C TYR A 114 7.80 4.60 5.68
N LEU A 115 8.50 3.53 5.29
CA LEU A 115 8.95 3.35 3.91
C LEU A 115 7.77 3.24 2.94
N SER A 116 6.69 2.56 3.34
CA SER A 116 5.49 2.39 2.52
C SER A 116 4.75 3.72 2.35
N TYR A 117 4.58 4.50 3.41
CA TYR A 117 4.01 5.85 3.31
C TYR A 117 4.84 6.75 2.41
N PHE A 118 6.17 6.76 2.60
CA PHE A 118 7.06 7.57 1.77
C PHE A 118 6.93 7.18 0.29
N THR A 119 6.92 5.88 0.00
CA THR A 119 6.77 5.35 -1.36
C THR A 119 5.43 5.75 -1.97
N LEU A 120 4.34 5.63 -1.22
CA LEU A 120 3.00 6.00 -1.67
C LEU A 120 2.91 7.49 -2.02
N VAL A 121 3.37 8.36 -1.11
CA VAL A 121 3.37 9.82 -1.30
C VAL A 121 4.27 10.21 -2.48
N HIS A 122 5.44 9.59 -2.60
CA HIS A 122 6.34 9.81 -3.72
C HIS A 122 5.69 9.40 -5.05
N GLY A 123 4.98 8.27 -5.08
CA GLY A 123 4.21 7.82 -6.25
C GLY A 123 3.15 8.84 -6.66
N PHE A 124 2.36 9.35 -5.71
CA PHE A 124 1.37 10.40 -5.96
C PHE A 124 1.98 11.68 -6.52
N HIS A 125 3.08 12.15 -5.91
CA HIS A 125 3.80 13.32 -6.37
C HIS A 125 4.35 13.12 -7.79
N THR A 126 4.87 11.93 -8.08
CA THR A 126 5.38 11.56 -9.42
C THR A 126 4.26 11.59 -10.46
N VAL A 127 3.07 11.06 -10.15
CA VAL A 127 1.90 11.14 -11.06
C VAL A 127 1.50 12.59 -11.32
N ALA A 128 1.43 13.42 -10.26
CA ALA A 128 1.04 14.82 -10.39
C ALA A 128 1.99 15.59 -11.34
N LEU A 129 3.30 15.37 -11.19
CA LEU A 129 4.33 16.01 -12.01
C LEU A 129 4.55 15.37 -13.39
N SER A 130 4.04 14.15 -13.62
CA SER A 130 4.26 13.43 -14.88
C SER A 130 3.78 14.23 -16.09
N THR A 131 4.64 14.41 -17.09
CA THR A 131 4.27 15.06 -18.36
C THR A 131 3.70 14.07 -19.38
N VAL A 132 3.80 12.77 -19.09
CA VAL A 132 3.40 11.69 -20.00
C VAL A 132 1.97 11.20 -19.70
N LEU A 133 1.54 11.26 -18.44
CA LEU A 133 0.19 10.86 -18.04
C LEU A 133 -0.85 11.91 -18.45
N THR A 134 -1.98 11.43 -18.96
CA THR A 134 -3.12 12.27 -19.38
C THR A 134 -3.81 12.93 -18.17
N PRO A 135 -4.57 14.02 -18.38
CA PRO A 135 -5.34 14.64 -17.30
C PRO A 135 -6.33 13.67 -16.62
N ASP A 136 -6.97 12.79 -17.40
CA ASP A 136 -7.89 11.77 -16.87
C ASP A 136 -7.18 10.77 -15.95
N GLN A 137 -6.02 10.25 -16.39
CA GLN A 137 -5.18 9.37 -15.59
C GLN A 137 -4.75 10.01 -14.26
N LYS A 138 -4.37 11.30 -14.29
CA LYS A 138 -4.03 12.04 -13.06
C LYS A 138 -5.25 12.21 -12.16
N GLN A 139 -6.41 12.53 -12.72
CA GLN A 139 -7.65 12.68 -11.96
C GLN A 139 -8.06 11.37 -11.28
N ARG A 140 -7.93 10.22 -11.95
CA ARG A 140 -8.22 8.90 -11.37
C ARG A 140 -7.31 8.57 -10.19
N VAL A 141 -6.02 8.92 -10.27
CA VAL A 141 -5.11 8.81 -9.12
C VAL A 141 -5.48 9.79 -8.02
N GLN A 142 -5.88 11.03 -8.34
CA GLN A 142 -6.33 11.99 -7.34
C GLN A 142 -7.55 11.48 -6.56
N THR A 143 -8.51 10.85 -7.23
CA THR A 143 -9.66 10.22 -6.55
C THR A 143 -9.21 9.11 -5.58
N LEU A 144 -8.22 8.31 -5.94
CA LEU A 144 -7.62 7.33 -5.02
C LEU A 144 -6.95 8.02 -3.83
N ILE A 145 -6.17 9.09 -4.06
CA ILE A 145 -5.51 9.88 -3.00
C ILE A 145 -6.54 10.41 -2.00
N ASP A 146 -7.63 10.99 -2.48
CA ASP A 146 -8.64 11.64 -1.65
C ASP A 146 -9.28 10.63 -0.70
N ARG A 147 -9.60 9.43 -1.21
CA ARG A 147 -10.16 8.33 -0.43
C ARG A 147 -9.19 7.82 0.63
N LEU A 148 -7.96 7.48 0.23
CA LEU A 148 -6.95 7.01 1.18
C LEU A 148 -6.69 8.05 2.28
N SER A 149 -6.62 9.33 1.90
CA SER A 149 -6.42 10.45 2.82
C SER A 149 -7.56 10.60 3.82
N GLU A 150 -8.81 10.38 3.40
CA GLU A 150 -9.97 10.42 4.28
C GLU A 150 -9.85 9.37 5.39
N TYR A 151 -9.62 8.11 5.03
CA TYR A 151 -9.52 7.01 5.99
C TYR A 151 -8.31 7.11 6.92
N ILE A 152 -7.15 7.55 6.41
CA ILE A 152 -5.98 7.83 7.24
C ILE A 152 -6.30 8.95 8.26
N LYS A 153 -6.96 10.04 7.85
CA LYS A 153 -7.35 11.13 8.75
C LYS A 153 -8.33 10.66 9.82
N ILE A 154 -9.27 9.76 9.48
CA ILE A 154 -10.17 9.14 10.45
C ILE A 154 -9.35 8.39 11.52
N GLY A 155 -8.41 7.54 11.11
CA GLY A 155 -7.52 6.81 12.02
C GLY A 155 -6.72 7.72 12.95
N LEU A 156 -6.07 8.75 12.40
CA LEU A 156 -5.31 9.74 13.17
C LEU A 156 -6.17 10.48 14.19
N ASN A 157 -7.38 10.88 13.81
CA ASN A 157 -8.32 11.57 14.70
C ASN A 157 -8.79 10.66 15.84
N LEU A 158 -9.07 9.38 15.55
CA LEU A 158 -9.42 8.39 16.57
C LEU A 158 -8.26 8.18 17.55
N SER A 159 -7.06 7.94 17.04
CA SER A 159 -5.84 7.77 17.86
C SER A 159 -5.61 8.98 18.78
N HIS A 160 -5.73 10.20 18.25
CA HIS A 160 -5.61 11.41 19.06
C HIS A 160 -6.66 11.47 20.18
N LYS A 161 -7.92 11.14 19.90
CA LYS A 161 -8.99 11.11 20.92
C LYS A 161 -8.70 10.07 22.01
N TYR A 162 -8.32 8.84 21.65
CA TYR A 162 -7.99 7.79 22.62
C TYR A 162 -6.87 8.21 23.57
N LYS A 163 -5.80 8.81 23.05
CA LYS A 163 -4.68 9.31 23.87
C LYS A 163 -5.08 10.41 24.86
N GLN A 164 -6.14 11.17 24.58
CA GLN A 164 -6.65 12.18 25.52
C GLN A 164 -7.53 11.55 26.61
N MET A 165 -8.23 10.44 26.33
CA MET A 165 -9.04 9.73 27.33
C MET A 165 -8.19 9.04 28.40
N GLU A 166 -6.99 8.53 28.05
CA GLU A 166 -6.07 7.95 29.05
C GLU A 166 -5.52 8.97 30.06
N LYS A 167 -5.66 10.27 29.77
CA LYS A 167 -5.17 11.37 30.62
C LYS A 167 -6.23 11.94 31.56
N SER A 168 -7.50 11.55 31.41
CA SER A 168 -8.64 11.99 32.24
C SER A 168 -9.03 10.94 33.25
#